data_AF-A0A368FHL6-F1
#
_entry.id   AF-A0A368FHL6-F1
#
_cell.length_a   1.000
_cell.length_b   1.000
_cell.length_c   1.000
_cell.angle_alpha   90.00
_cell.angle_beta   90.00
_cell.angle_gamma   90.00
#
_symmetry.space_group_name_H-M   'P 1'
#
loop_
_entity.id
_entity.type
_entity.pdbx_description
1 polymer ?
#
loop_
_entity_poly.entity_id
_entity_poly.type
_entity_poly.pdbx_seq_one_letter_code
_entity_poly.pdbx_strand_id
1 'polypeptide(L)'
;MDQLVFGEEKTLIGTYTRLPPFNWSKEQYADYRSIRPIVQIAGMLFGMFVFKKWLKLRDTFVICLTIATLGISLVMIGLADSSWLIYASLAPGSLHGLLNPLAYSFLSCLVESYEIGKAFAISSIAQKLAGFAQTAILQNIYIATVDWYQGFVWLLMGGICAVAVSIYAYVHVVAKRENIGS
;
A
#
# COMPACT_ATOMS: atom_id res chain seq x y z
N MET A 1 7.02 -4.40 -0.83
CA MET A 1 6.05 -3.51 -0.13
C MET A 1 4.67 -4.13 -0.05
N ASP A 2 4.20 -4.80 -1.10
CA ASP A 2 2.85 -5.40 -1.10
C ASP A 2 2.72 -6.48 0.00
N GLN A 3 3.67 -7.40 0.16
CA GLN A 3 3.62 -8.36 1.29
C GLN A 3 3.76 -7.71 2.68
N LEU A 4 4.39 -6.52 2.77
CA LEU A 4 4.55 -5.75 4.01
C LEU A 4 3.21 -5.22 4.48
N VAL A 5 2.50 -4.53 3.58
CA VAL A 5 1.20 -3.91 3.90
C VAL A 5 0.10 -4.98 3.95
N PHE A 6 0.12 -5.98 3.07
CA PHE A 6 -0.95 -6.98 2.97
C PHE A 6 -0.95 -8.03 4.08
N GLY A 7 0.20 -8.38 4.66
CA GLY A 7 0.25 -9.35 5.76
C GLY A 7 -0.32 -8.76 7.05
N GLU A 8 0.06 -7.52 7.33
CA GLU A 8 -0.28 -6.82 8.57
C GLU A 8 -1.64 -6.16 8.52
N GLU A 9 -2.00 -5.54 7.39
CA GLU A 9 -3.35 -5.00 7.21
C GLU A 9 -4.38 -6.10 7.45
N LYS A 10 -4.13 -7.35 7.03
CA LYS A 10 -5.06 -8.47 7.28
C LYS A 10 -5.22 -8.80 8.77
N THR A 11 -4.14 -8.80 9.54
CA THR A 11 -4.20 -9.14 10.97
C THR A 11 -4.80 -7.98 11.78
N LEU A 12 -4.33 -6.76 11.52
CA LEU A 12 -4.80 -5.54 12.19
C LEU A 12 -6.25 -5.20 11.82
N ILE A 13 -6.64 -5.34 10.54
CA ILE A 13 -8.03 -5.08 10.13
C ILE A 13 -8.98 -6.10 10.73
N GLY A 14 -8.51 -7.34 10.96
CA GLY A 14 -9.29 -8.36 11.64
C GLY A 14 -9.55 -8.06 13.11
N THR A 15 -8.58 -7.49 13.84
CA THR A 15 -8.82 -7.02 15.23
C THR A 15 -9.60 -5.72 15.27
N TYR A 16 -9.33 -4.79 14.36
CA TYR A 16 -10.00 -3.50 14.21
C TYR A 16 -11.50 -3.65 13.92
N THR A 17 -11.88 -4.49 12.96
CA THR A 17 -13.28 -4.65 12.55
C THR A 17 -14.14 -5.43 13.54
N ARG A 18 -13.53 -6.17 14.48
CA ARG A 18 -14.24 -6.91 15.53
C ARG A 18 -14.63 -6.04 16.73
N LEU A 19 -13.98 -4.90 16.91
CA LEU A 19 -14.26 -3.99 18.01
C LEU A 19 -15.41 -3.01 17.65
N PRO A 20 -16.10 -2.43 18.64
CA PRO A 20 -17.03 -1.33 18.41
C PRO A 20 -16.33 -0.17 17.69
N PRO A 21 -16.97 0.52 16.73
CA PRO A 21 -18.40 0.47 16.37
C PRO A 21 -18.78 -0.61 15.33
N PHE A 22 -17.82 -1.32 14.72
CA PHE A 22 -18.09 -2.19 13.57
C PHE A 22 -18.69 -3.54 13.95
N ASN A 23 -18.19 -4.16 15.03
CA ASN A 23 -18.65 -5.46 15.56
C ASN A 23 -18.87 -6.53 14.46
N TRP A 24 -17.95 -6.66 13.50
CA TRP A 24 -18.11 -7.58 12.38
C TRP A 24 -18.26 -9.03 12.81
N SER A 25 -19.22 -9.73 12.18
CA SER A 25 -19.31 -11.18 12.30
C SER A 25 -18.12 -11.86 11.59
N LYS A 26 -17.87 -13.14 11.93
CA LYS A 26 -16.84 -13.94 11.26
C LYS A 26 -17.10 -14.04 9.75
N GLU A 27 -18.36 -14.05 9.34
CA GLU A 27 -18.81 -14.10 7.94
C GLU A 27 -18.49 -12.78 7.22
N GLN A 28 -18.84 -11.62 7.79
CA GLN A 28 -18.54 -10.31 7.20
C GLN A 28 -17.02 -10.11 7.00
N TYR A 29 -16.22 -10.52 7.99
CA TYR A 29 -14.78 -10.49 7.87
C TYR A 29 -14.26 -11.45 6.78
N ALA A 30 -14.84 -12.65 6.66
CA ALA A 30 -14.49 -13.61 5.63
C ALA A 30 -14.82 -13.08 4.21
N ASP A 31 -15.96 -12.42 4.06
CA ASP A 31 -16.38 -11.78 2.81
C ASP A 31 -15.41 -10.66 2.42
N TYR A 32 -15.12 -9.74 3.34
CA TYR A 32 -14.13 -8.67 3.10
C TYR A 32 -12.76 -9.23 2.71
N ARG A 33 -12.28 -10.25 3.44
CA ARG A 33 -11.00 -10.91 3.17
C ARG A 33 -10.96 -11.54 1.78
N SER A 34 -12.08 -12.03 1.27
CA SER A 34 -12.20 -12.68 -0.03
C SER A 34 -12.36 -11.68 -1.18
N ILE A 35 -13.10 -10.58 -0.97
CA ILE A 35 -13.36 -9.54 -1.97
C ILE A 35 -12.13 -8.66 -2.21
N ARG A 36 -11.39 -8.32 -1.15
CA ARG A 36 -10.22 -7.42 -1.22
C ARG A 36 -9.19 -7.80 -2.31
N PRO A 37 -8.69 -9.06 -2.41
CA PRO A 37 -7.76 -9.43 -3.48
C PRO A 37 -8.40 -9.36 -4.88
N ILE A 38 -9.70 -9.66 -5.02
CA ILE A 38 -10.39 -9.58 -6.32
C ILE A 38 -10.43 -8.12 -6.80
N VAL A 39 -10.81 -7.19 -5.92
CA VAL A 39 -10.85 -5.75 -6.22
C VAL A 39 -9.45 -5.23 -6.55
N GLN A 40 -8.43 -5.70 -5.84
CA GLN A 40 -7.05 -5.33 -6.12
C GLN A 40 -6.58 -5.82 -7.49
N ILE A 41 -6.86 -7.08 -7.85
CA ILE A 41 -6.50 -7.61 -9.19
C ILE A 41 -7.21 -6.80 -10.28
N ALA A 42 -8.50 -6.51 -10.10
CA ALA A 42 -9.26 -5.69 -11.04
C ALA A 42 -8.68 -4.27 -11.16
N GLY A 43 -8.38 -3.62 -10.05
CA GLY A 43 -7.77 -2.28 -10.02
C GLY A 43 -6.37 -2.26 -10.61
N MET A 44 -5.56 -3.29 -10.38
CA MET A 44 -4.23 -3.43 -10.99
C MET A 44 -4.31 -3.55 -12.51
N LEU A 45 -5.21 -4.40 -13.03
CA LEU A 45 -5.41 -4.54 -14.48
C LEU A 45 -5.91 -3.24 -15.11
N PHE A 46 -6.90 -2.61 -14.47
CA PHE A 46 -7.44 -1.33 -14.91
C PHE A 46 -6.38 -0.23 -14.88
N GLY A 47 -5.63 -0.10 -13.79
CA GLY A 47 -4.56 0.90 -13.63
C GLY A 47 -3.44 0.68 -14.64
N MET A 48 -3.05 -0.57 -14.91
CA MET A 48 -2.07 -0.86 -15.96
C MET A 48 -2.58 -0.46 -17.34
N PHE A 49 -3.84 -0.77 -17.67
CA PHE A 49 -4.44 -0.37 -18.94
C PHE A 49 -4.53 1.15 -19.08
N VAL A 50 -5.07 1.85 -18.09
CA VAL A 50 -5.28 3.30 -18.12
C VAL A 50 -3.96 4.06 -18.08
N PHE A 51 -3.08 3.78 -17.11
CA PHE A 51 -1.88 4.57 -16.91
C PHE A 51 -0.77 4.26 -17.92
N LYS A 52 -0.60 2.99 -18.32
CA LYS A 52 0.45 2.61 -19.27
C LYS A 52 -0.02 2.67 -20.73
N LYS A 53 -1.19 2.10 -21.04
CA LYS A 53 -1.64 2.00 -22.45
C LYS A 53 -2.29 3.28 -22.93
N TRP A 54 -3.11 3.93 -22.11
CA TRP A 54 -3.84 5.12 -22.53
C TRP A 54 -3.05 6.41 -22.27
N LEU A 55 -2.53 6.60 -21.06
CA LEU A 55 -1.86 7.85 -20.65
C LEU A 55 -0.33 7.84 -20.83
N LYS A 56 0.27 6.69 -21.15
CA LYS A 56 1.73 6.51 -21.35
C LYS A 56 2.58 7.17 -20.27
N LEU A 57 2.15 7.09 -19.01
CA LEU A 57 2.81 7.74 -17.89
C LEU A 57 4.13 7.03 -17.54
N ARG A 58 5.13 7.81 -17.13
CA ARG A 58 6.40 7.27 -16.64
C ARG A 58 6.19 6.44 -15.39
N ASP A 59 6.91 5.33 -15.27
CA ASP A 59 6.79 4.37 -14.18
C ASP A 59 6.93 5.04 -12.80
N THR A 60 7.78 6.06 -12.68
CA THR A 60 7.96 6.83 -11.45
C THR A 60 6.67 7.54 -11.02
N PHE A 61 5.92 8.09 -11.97
CA PHE A 61 4.67 8.79 -11.69
C PHE A 61 3.58 7.81 -11.28
N VAL A 62 3.51 6.64 -11.93
CA VAL A 62 2.56 5.58 -11.56
C VAL A 62 2.84 5.04 -10.16
N ILE A 63 4.12 4.93 -9.77
CA ILE A 63 4.49 4.59 -8.39
C ILE A 63 3.99 5.65 -7.42
N CYS A 64 4.25 6.93 -7.67
CA CYS A 64 3.81 8.02 -6.79
C CYS A 64 2.28 8.03 -6.62
N LEU A 65 1.55 7.86 -7.73
CA LEU A 65 0.09 7.80 -7.71
C LEU A 65 -0.41 6.62 -6.88
N THR A 66 0.18 5.44 -7.07
CA THR A 66 -0.18 4.24 -6.31
C THR A 66 0.05 4.41 -4.81
N ILE A 67 1.16 5.04 -4.40
CA ILE A 67 1.43 5.31 -2.97
C ILE A 67 0.43 6.35 -2.42
N ALA A 68 0.07 7.36 -3.22
CA ALA A 68 -0.92 8.36 -2.82
C ALA A 68 -2.31 7.76 -2.61
N THR A 69 -2.79 6.92 -3.54
CA THR A 69 -4.10 6.28 -3.39
C THR A 69 -4.11 5.26 -2.26
N LEU A 70 -2.98 4.61 -1.97
CA LEU A 70 -2.81 3.80 -0.76
C LEU A 70 -2.94 4.64 0.52
N GLY A 71 -2.28 5.80 0.58
CA GLY A 71 -2.41 6.72 1.72
C GLY A 71 -3.86 7.15 1.94
N ILE A 72 -4.58 7.49 0.87
CA ILE A 72 -6.01 7.83 0.93
C ILE A 72 -6.83 6.65 1.47
N SER A 73 -6.59 5.44 0.97
CA SER A 73 -7.26 4.22 1.46
C SER A 73 -7.05 4.02 2.96
N LEU A 74 -5.82 4.19 3.45
CA LEU A 74 -5.48 4.03 4.87
C LEU A 74 -6.14 5.11 5.73
N VAL A 75 -6.16 6.35 5.26
CA VAL A 75 -6.86 7.45 5.95
C VAL A 75 -8.37 7.20 6.00
N MET A 76 -8.97 6.71 4.91
CA MET A 76 -10.39 6.35 4.89
C MET A 76 -10.72 5.23 5.88
N ILE A 77 -9.85 4.23 6.04
CA ILE A 77 -10.01 3.18 7.06
C ILE A 77 -9.86 3.78 8.47
N GLY A 78 -8.86 4.64 8.67
CA GLY A 78 -8.60 5.27 9.97
C GLY A 78 -9.68 6.25 10.44
N LEU A 79 -10.44 6.85 9.51
CA LEU A 79 -11.58 7.72 9.78
C LEU A 79 -12.94 7.00 9.60
N ALA A 80 -12.94 5.68 9.44
CA ALA A 80 -14.19 4.97 9.22
C ALA A 80 -15.03 4.96 10.51
N ASP A 81 -16.26 5.47 10.41
CA ASP A 81 -17.29 5.34 11.46
C ASP A 81 -18.32 4.24 11.11
N SER A 82 -18.21 3.65 9.92
CA SER A 82 -19.16 2.67 9.40
C SER A 82 -18.48 1.65 8.51
N SER A 83 -18.95 0.40 8.55
CA SER A 83 -18.38 -0.72 7.79
C SER A 83 -18.30 -0.43 6.29
N TRP A 84 -19.27 0.30 5.74
CA TRP A 84 -19.29 0.70 4.33
C TRP A 84 -18.07 1.55 3.92
N LEU A 85 -17.57 2.43 4.79
CA LEU A 85 -16.37 3.24 4.51
C LEU A 85 -15.13 2.36 4.35
N ILE A 86 -15.05 1.25 5.07
CA ILE A 86 -13.98 0.25 4.93
C ILE A 86 -14.09 -0.48 3.59
N TYR A 87 -15.30 -0.80 3.11
CA TYR A 87 -15.45 -1.35 1.76
C TYR A 87 -15.14 -0.31 0.68
N ALA A 88 -15.52 0.95 0.89
CA ALA A 88 -15.24 2.04 -0.04
C ALA A 88 -13.74 2.33 -0.19
N SER A 89 -12.95 2.15 0.88
CA SER A 89 -11.49 2.33 0.83
C SER A 89 -10.78 1.33 -0.09
N LEU A 90 -11.40 0.17 -0.37
CA LEU A 90 -10.87 -0.80 -1.32
C LEU A 90 -10.68 -0.21 -2.73
N ALA A 91 -11.52 0.76 -3.12
CA ALA A 91 -11.43 1.39 -4.44
C ALA A 91 -10.11 2.16 -4.65
N PRO A 92 -9.75 3.17 -3.82
CA PRO A 92 -8.44 3.82 -3.92
C PRO A 92 -7.28 2.88 -3.58
N GLY A 93 -7.49 1.91 -2.67
CA GLY A 93 -6.47 0.90 -2.33
C GLY A 93 -6.18 -0.11 -3.45
N SER A 94 -7.09 -0.25 -4.43
CA SER A 94 -6.99 -1.27 -5.49
C SER A 94 -5.74 -1.14 -6.37
N LEU A 95 -5.24 0.09 -6.55
CA LEU A 95 -4.04 0.36 -7.35
C LEU A 95 -2.75 -0.12 -6.69
N HIS A 96 -2.76 -0.39 -5.37
CA HIS A 96 -1.57 -0.84 -4.62
C HIS A 96 -0.87 -1.99 -5.33
N GLY A 97 -1.61 -2.95 -5.89
CA GLY A 97 -1.02 -4.13 -6.55
C GLY A 97 0.00 -3.83 -7.65
N LEU A 98 0.04 -2.61 -8.18
CA LEU A 98 1.05 -2.16 -9.15
C LEU A 98 2.43 -1.89 -8.54
N LEU A 99 2.55 -1.64 -7.23
CA LEU A 99 3.81 -1.27 -6.58
C LEU A 99 4.89 -2.35 -6.75
N ASN A 100 4.53 -3.61 -6.52
CA ASN A 100 5.48 -4.72 -6.66
C ASN A 100 6.00 -4.88 -8.09
N PRO A 101 5.16 -5.10 -9.13
CA PRO A 101 5.67 -5.29 -10.49
C PRO A 101 6.45 -4.06 -10.99
N LEU A 102 6.03 -2.84 -10.63
CA LEU A 102 6.80 -1.64 -10.97
C LEU A 102 8.17 -1.61 -10.27
N ALA A 103 8.24 -1.92 -8.98
CA ALA A 103 9.50 -1.97 -8.24
C ALA A 103 10.47 -3.02 -8.79
N TYR A 104 9.98 -4.22 -9.13
CA TYR A 104 10.81 -5.26 -9.75
C TYR A 104 11.24 -4.88 -11.17
N SER A 105 10.36 -4.23 -11.95
CA SER A 105 10.71 -3.71 -13.27
C SER A 105 11.83 -2.68 -13.18
N PHE A 106 11.72 -1.70 -12.27
CA PHE A 106 12.78 -0.73 -12.03
C PHE A 106 14.09 -1.37 -11.58
N LEU A 107 14.01 -2.31 -10.63
CA LEU A 107 15.20 -3.02 -10.14
C LEU A 107 15.91 -3.77 -11.28
N SER A 108 15.16 -4.37 -12.20
CA SER A 108 15.74 -5.07 -13.37
C SER A 108 16.47 -4.15 -14.33
N CYS A 109 16.12 -2.85 -14.38
CA CYS A 109 16.83 -1.86 -15.19
C CYS A 109 18.14 -1.37 -14.55
N LEU A 110 18.33 -1.60 -13.25
CA LEU A 110 19.49 -1.13 -12.49
C LEU A 110 20.60 -2.19 -12.36
N VAL A 111 20.29 -3.45 -12.68
CA VAL A 111 21.19 -4.59 -12.50
C VAL A 111 21.48 -5.26 -13.83
N GLU A 112 22.64 -5.89 -13.94
CA GLU A 112 23.03 -6.61 -15.15
C GLU A 112 22.15 -7.87 -15.34
N SER A 113 21.91 -8.25 -16.60
CA SER A 113 20.95 -9.29 -16.95
C SER A 113 21.17 -10.65 -16.27
N TYR A 114 22.42 -10.99 -15.93
CA TYR A 114 22.76 -12.25 -15.24
C TYR A 114 22.63 -12.16 -13.70
N GLU A 115 22.44 -10.97 -13.14
CA GLU A 115 22.31 -10.73 -11.70
C GLU A 115 20.87 -10.46 -11.24
N ILE A 116 19.93 -10.28 -12.17
CA ILE A 116 18.51 -9.98 -11.89
C ILE A 116 17.93 -10.93 -10.85
N GLY A 117 18.15 -12.25 -11.00
CA GLY A 117 17.63 -13.24 -10.06
C GLY A 117 18.18 -13.08 -8.64
N LYS A 118 19.47 -12.73 -8.50
CA LYS A 118 20.09 -12.47 -7.20
C LYS A 118 19.52 -11.19 -6.57
N ALA A 119 19.40 -10.12 -7.36
CA ALA A 119 18.82 -8.86 -6.91
C ALA A 119 17.37 -9.02 -6.44
N PHE A 120 16.57 -9.79 -7.18
CA PHE A 120 15.19 -10.08 -6.82
C PHE A 120 15.08 -10.91 -5.54
N ALA A 121 15.97 -11.89 -5.35
CA ALA A 121 16.03 -12.68 -4.12
C ALA A 121 16.39 -11.82 -2.90
N ILE A 122 17.43 -10.99 -2.99
CA ILE A 122 17.85 -10.08 -1.91
C ILE A 122 16.73 -9.10 -1.58
N SER A 123 16.11 -8.49 -2.59
CA SER A 123 14.96 -7.60 -2.39
C SER A 123 13.80 -8.31 -1.71
N SER A 124 13.53 -9.56 -2.06
CA SER A 124 12.47 -10.36 -1.43
C SER A 124 12.77 -10.65 0.04
N ILE A 125 14.01 -11.02 0.37
CA ILE A 125 14.43 -11.26 1.78
C ILE A 125 14.34 -9.97 2.59
N ALA A 126 14.85 -8.85 2.06
CA ALA A 126 14.76 -7.55 2.71
C ALA A 126 13.30 -7.15 2.98
N GLN A 127 12.41 -7.37 2.00
CA GLN A 127 10.98 -7.16 2.18
C GLN A 127 10.38 -8.09 3.23
N LYS A 128 10.81 -9.34 3.37
CA LYS A 128 10.30 -10.22 4.44
C LYS A 128 10.72 -9.74 5.82
N LEU A 129 11.99 -9.35 5.98
CA LEU A 129 12.52 -8.85 7.25
C LEU A 129 11.87 -7.53 7.66
N ALA A 130 11.71 -6.60 6.71
CA ALA A 130 11.01 -5.35 6.95
C ALA A 130 9.56 -5.59 7.40
N GLY A 131 8.90 -6.63 6.88
CA GLY A 131 7.52 -6.97 7.27
C GLY A 131 7.46 -7.49 8.68
N PHE A 132 8.41 -8.34 9.07
CA PHE A 132 8.47 -8.79 10.45
C PHE A 132 8.66 -7.62 11.44
N ALA A 133 9.57 -6.69 11.13
CA ALA A 133 9.79 -5.52 11.97
C ALA A 133 8.57 -4.60 12.03
N GLN A 134 7.95 -4.31 10.87
CA GLN A 134 6.76 -3.48 10.78
C GLN A 134 5.60 -4.09 11.61
N THR A 135 5.41 -5.41 11.56
CA THR A 135 4.35 -6.11 12.31
C THR A 135 4.53 -5.89 13.80
N ALA A 136 5.74 -6.10 14.32
CA ALA A 136 6.02 -5.93 15.73
C ALA A 136 5.80 -4.47 16.18
N ILE A 137 6.25 -3.51 15.37
CA ILE A 137 6.13 -2.08 15.67
C ILE A 137 4.65 -1.65 15.65
N LEU A 138 3.93 -1.91 14.56
CA LEU A 138 2.54 -1.46 14.39
C LEU A 138 1.60 -2.16 15.36
N GLN A 139 1.83 -3.44 15.69
CA GLN A 139 1.04 -4.15 16.70
C GLN A 139 1.21 -3.52 18.10
N ASN A 140 2.45 -3.19 18.49
CA ASN A 140 2.70 -2.53 19.78
C ASN A 140 2.07 -1.14 19.83
N ILE A 141 2.18 -0.36 18.75
CA ILE A 141 1.51 0.94 18.65
C ILE A 141 -0.01 0.76 18.72
N TYR A 142 -0.58 -0.25 18.05
CA TYR A 142 -2.01 -0.54 18.09
C TYR A 142 -2.47 -0.82 19.52
N ILE A 143 -1.80 -1.75 20.22
CA ILE A 143 -2.15 -2.08 21.62
C ILE A 143 -2.06 -0.84 22.52
N ALA A 144 -1.06 0.02 22.31
CA ALA A 144 -0.88 1.24 23.11
C ALA A 144 -1.90 2.35 22.79
N THR A 145 -2.52 2.35 21.61
CA THR A 145 -3.38 3.44 21.12
C THR A 145 -4.85 3.06 20.95
N VAL A 146 -5.18 1.77 20.99
CA VAL A 146 -6.53 1.25 20.77
C VAL A 146 -7.56 1.83 21.74
N ASP A 147 -7.17 2.04 23.01
CA ASP A 147 -8.05 2.58 24.05
C ASP A 147 -8.35 4.07 23.87
N TRP A 148 -7.46 4.80 23.20
CA TRP A 148 -7.64 6.24 22.93
C TRP A 148 -8.32 6.48 21.58
N TYR A 149 -7.77 5.89 20.51
CA TYR A 149 -8.34 5.99 19.17
C TYR A 149 -7.98 4.77 18.34
N GLN A 150 -8.96 3.88 18.16
CA GLN A 150 -8.81 2.62 17.44
C GLN A 150 -8.32 2.80 15.98
N GLY A 151 -8.68 3.90 15.33
CA GLY A 151 -8.29 4.24 13.96
C GLY A 151 -6.87 4.79 13.82
N PHE A 152 -6.16 5.04 14.91
CA PHE A 152 -4.91 5.81 14.93
C PHE A 152 -3.81 5.17 14.10
N VAL A 153 -3.66 3.86 14.19
CA VAL A 153 -2.61 3.14 13.45
C VAL A 153 -2.78 3.28 11.94
N TRP A 154 -4.01 3.27 11.45
CA TRP A 154 -4.30 3.48 10.03
C TRP A 154 -3.98 4.91 9.59
N LEU A 155 -4.29 5.91 10.44
CA LEU A 155 -3.91 7.30 10.20
C LEU A 155 -2.39 7.50 10.21
N LEU A 156 -1.69 6.84 11.13
CA LEU A 156 -0.23 6.87 11.22
C LEU A 156 0.39 6.30 9.93
N MET A 157 -0.09 5.14 9.47
CA MET A 157 0.34 4.54 8.21
C MET A 157 0.03 5.46 7.02
N GLY A 158 -1.17 6.04 6.97
CA GLY A 158 -1.56 7.02 5.96
C GLY A 158 -0.65 8.26 5.96
N GLY A 159 -0.27 8.75 7.15
CA GLY A 159 0.68 9.84 7.34
C GLY A 159 2.08 9.50 6.83
N ILE A 160 2.58 8.29 7.10
CA ILE A 160 3.86 7.81 6.56
C ILE A 160 3.80 7.76 5.03
N CYS A 161 2.71 7.26 4.45
CA CYS A 161 2.50 7.29 3.01
C CYS A 161 2.48 8.72 2.45
N ALA A 162 1.83 9.66 3.13
CA ALA A 162 1.80 11.07 2.72
C ALA A 162 3.20 11.72 2.75
N VAL A 163 4.00 11.44 3.77
CA VAL A 163 5.40 11.89 3.84
C VAL A 163 6.22 11.28 2.70
N ALA A 164 6.07 9.98 2.43
CA ALA A 164 6.76 9.31 1.33
C ALA A 164 6.39 9.95 -0.01
N VAL A 165 5.10 10.18 -0.27
CA VAL A 165 4.63 10.87 -1.50
C VAL A 165 5.20 12.28 -1.60
N SER A 166 5.28 13.01 -0.50
CA SER A 166 5.84 14.37 -0.47
C SER A 166 7.32 14.37 -0.85
N ILE A 167 8.10 13.40 -0.35
CA ILE A 167 9.52 13.23 -0.71
C ILE A 167 9.64 12.88 -2.20
N TYR A 168 8.86 11.90 -2.67
CA TYR A 168 8.89 11.51 -4.09
C TYR A 168 8.48 12.64 -5.03
N ALA A 169 7.46 13.41 -4.65
CA ALA A 169 7.02 14.59 -5.39
C ALA A 169 8.12 15.66 -5.43
N TYR A 170 8.78 15.93 -4.30
CA TYR A 170 9.91 16.85 -4.24
C TYR A 170 11.06 16.42 -5.16
N VAL A 171 11.47 15.15 -5.08
CA VAL A 171 12.51 14.58 -5.96
C VAL A 171 12.10 14.69 -7.43
N HIS A 172 10.83 14.44 -7.76
CA HIS A 172 10.34 14.55 -9.13
C HIS A 172 10.39 16.00 -9.66
N VAL A 173 10.01 16.98 -8.82
CA VAL A 173 10.09 18.42 -9.17
C VAL A 173 11.54 18.86 -9.34
N VAL A 174 12.45 18.43 -8.46
CA VAL A 174 13.88 18.75 -8.55
C VAL A 174 14.52 18.11 -9.79
N ALA A 175 14.26 16.83 -10.04
CA ALA A 175 14.78 16.14 -11.24
C ALA A 175 14.32 16.81 -12.54
N LYS A 176 13.09 17.33 -12.57
CA LYS A 176 12.56 18.10 -13.71
C LYS A 176 13.22 19.48 -13.84
N ARG A 177 13.57 20.14 -12.73
CA ARG A 177 14.27 21.43 -12.73
C ARG A 177 15.71 21.33 -13.20
N GLU A 178 16.40 20.26 -12.83
CA GLU A 178 17.82 20.04 -13.16
C GLU A 178 18.03 19.42 -14.56
N ASN A 179 16.98 19.17 -15.36
CA ASN A 179 17.06 18.52 -16.68
C ASN A 179 17.88 17.21 -16.70
N ILE A 180 17.95 16.48 -15.58
CA ILE A 180 18.68 15.21 -15.51
C ILE A 180 17.79 14.13 -16.13
N GLY A 181 18.12 13.74 -17.37
CA GLY A 181 17.47 12.65 -18.10
C GLY A 181 16.38 13.09 -19.09
N SER A 182 16.70 14.05 -19.97
CA SER A 182 16.15 14.07 -21.33
C SER A 182 16.99 13.18 -22.24
#